data_AF-A0A9E2TY33-F1
#
_entry.id   AF-A0A9E2TY33-F1
#
_cell.length_a   1.000
_cell.length_b   1.000
_cell.length_c   1.000
_cell.angle_alpha   90.00
_cell.angle_beta   90.00
_cell.angle_gamma   90.00
#
_symmetry.space_group_name_H-M   'P 1'
#
loop_
_entity.id
_entity.type
_entity.pdbx_description
1 polymer ?
#
loop_
_entity_poly.entity_id
_entity_poly.type
_entity_poly.pdbx_seq_one_letter_code
_entity_poly.pdbx_strand_id
1 'polypeptide(L)' 'MLTETQLAEAANMLDVDVSELLTIDGSSNHDFSTNEIVKLLRNKPTLLKTPFILSKERSFFVDSPLNLIKEQF' A
#
# COMPACT_ATOMS: atom_id res chain seq x y z
N MET A 1 -11.53 -1.44 -7.85
CA MET A 1 -11.14 -1.53 -6.42
C MET A 1 -10.27 -2.76 -6.24
N LEU A 2 -9.22 -2.67 -5.43
CA LEU A 2 -8.33 -3.79 -5.18
C LEU A 2 -9.06 -4.89 -4.40
N THR A 3 -8.84 -6.14 -4.79
CA THR A 3 -9.29 -7.32 -4.04
C THR A 3 -8.35 -7.63 -2.88
N GLU A 4 -8.75 -8.56 -2.00
CA GLU A 4 -7.88 -9.07 -0.93
C GLU A 4 -6.56 -9.61 -1.49
N THR A 5 -6.63 -10.41 -2.56
CA THR A 5 -5.47 -10.96 -3.25
C THR A 5 -4.56 -9.86 -3.80
N GLN A 6 -5.13 -8.83 -4.44
CA GLN A 6 -4.35 -7.74 -5.01
C GLN A 6 -3.66 -6.88 -3.94
N LEU A 7 -4.29 -6.69 -2.78
CA LEU A 7 -3.66 -6.01 -1.64
C LEU A 7 -2.54 -6.84 -1.03
N ALA A 8 -2.74 -8.15 -0.89
CA ALA A 8 -1.70 -9.06 -0.41
C ALA A 8 -0.51 -9.10 -1.38
N GLU A 9 -0.77 -9.15 -2.70
CA GLU A 9 0.25 -9.08 -3.74
C GLU A 9 1.02 -7.75 -3.69
N ALA A 10 0.31 -6.62 -3.58
CA ALA A 10 0.95 -5.30 -3.49
C ALA A 10 1.82 -5.16 -2.24
N ALA A 11 1.34 -5.60 -1.07
CA ALA A 11 2.10 -5.59 0.18
C ALA A 11 3.36 -6.46 0.08
N ASN A 12 3.21 -7.68 -0.46
CA ASN A 12 4.34 -8.58 -0.69
C ASN A 12 5.36 -8.00 -1.68
N MET A 13 4.91 -7.34 -2.74
CA MET A 13 5.81 -6.68 -3.70
C MET A 13 6.57 -5.51 -3.06
N LEU A 14 5.93 -4.79 -2.14
CA LEU A 14 6.51 -3.66 -1.42
C LEU A 14 7.33 -4.06 -0.17
N ASP A 15 7.35 -5.35 0.18
CA ASP A 15 8.00 -5.90 1.38
C ASP A 15 7.50 -5.25 2.68
N VAL A 16 6.17 -5.11 2.81
CA VAL A 16 5.49 -4.53 3.98
C VAL A 16 4.27 -5.35 4.38
N ASP A 17 3.74 -5.11 5.59
CA ASP A 17 2.45 -5.67 5.99
C ASP A 17 1.28 -4.98 5.27
N VAL A 18 0.16 -5.69 5.06
CA VAL A 18 -1.03 -5.12 4.40
C VAL A 18 -1.58 -3.91 5.15
N SER A 19 -1.42 -3.87 6.49
CA SER A 19 -1.80 -2.73 7.32
C SER A 19 -1.00 -1.46 6.99
N GLU A 20 0.25 -1.59 6.55
CA GLU A 20 1.12 -0.48 6.16
C GLU A 20 0.74 0.14 4.81
N LEU A 21 -0.12 -0.54 4.03
CA LEU A 21 -0.75 0.05 2.86
C LEU A 21 -1.81 1.11 3.22
N LEU A 22 -2.16 1.27 4.51
CA LEU A 22 -3.12 2.26 4.96
C LEU A 22 -2.47 3.50 5.56
N THR A 23 -3.01 4.67 5.22
CA THR A 23 -2.74 5.94 5.90
C THR A 23 -3.81 6.13 6.96
N ILE A 24 -3.55 5.66 8.18
CA ILE A 24 -4.41 5.90 9.35
C ILE A 24 -3.64 6.82 10.29
N ASP A 25 -4.20 7.98 10.60
CA ASP A 25 -3.56 8.95 11.49
C ASP A 25 -3.35 8.38 12.90
N GLY A 26 -2.09 8.13 13.23
CA GLY A 26 -1.45 8.48 14.50
C GLY A 26 -1.83 7.78 15.82
N SER A 27 -2.92 7.02 15.94
CA SER A 27 -3.30 6.54 17.29
C SER A 27 -3.94 5.18 17.40
N SER A 28 -4.00 4.40 16.33
CA SER A 28 -4.58 3.07 16.41
C SER A 28 -3.72 2.03 15.72
N ASN A 29 -2.91 1.33 16.53
CA ASN A 29 -2.49 -0.04 16.25
C ASN A 29 -3.74 -0.93 16.28
N HIS A 30 -4.62 -0.75 15.30
CA HIS A 30 -5.71 -1.67 15.08
C HIS A 30 -5.15 -2.81 14.24
N ASP A 31 -5.07 -3.99 14.84
CA ASP A 31 -4.84 -5.24 14.15
C ASP A 31 -6.08 -5.56 13.29
N PHE A 32 -6.24 -4.84 12.18
CA PHE A 32 -7.24 -5.17 11.18
C PHE A 32 -6.77 -6.40 10.41
N SER A 33 -7.65 -7.38 10.28
CA SER A 33 -7.43 -8.45 9.31
C SER A 33 -7.42 -7.89 7.88
N THR A 34 -6.74 -8.57 6.95
CA THR A 34 -6.71 -8.23 5.52
C THR A 34 -8.12 -8.00 4.96
N ASN A 35 -9.10 -8.80 5.39
CA ASN A 35 -10.50 -8.67 5.00
C ASN A 35 -11.17 -7.38 5.49
N GLU A 36 -10.83 -6.92 6.69
CA GLU A 36 -11.34 -5.66 7.22
C GLU A 36 -10.69 -4.47 6.49
N ILE A 37 -9.40 -4.58 6.15
CA ILE A 37 -8.69 -3.59 5.35
C ILE A 37 -9.33 -3.45 3.96
N VAL A 38 -9.69 -4.55 3.30
CA VAL A 38 -10.40 -4.53 2.01
C VAL A 38 -11.74 -3.81 2.14
N LYS A 39 -12.51 -4.07 3.21
CA LYS A 39 -13.80 -3.40 3.46
C LYS A 39 -13.61 -1.91 3.73
N LEU A 40 -12.57 -1.54 4.49
CA LEU A 40 -12.22 -0.14 4.76
C LEU A 40 -11.87 0.60 3.47
N LEU A 41 -10.99 0.04 2.64
CA LEU A 41 -10.59 0.61 1.35
C LEU A 41 -11.73 0.65 0.34
N ARG A 42 -12.67 -0.28 0.40
CA ARG A 42 -13.91 -0.23 -0.40
C ARG A 42 -14.77 0.98 -0.03
N ASN A 43 -14.88 1.29 1.26
CA ASN A 43 -15.70 2.40 1.71
C ASN A 43 -14.95 3.75 1.63
N LYS A 44 -13.62 3.73 1.80
CA LYS A 44 -12.75 4.91 1.82
C LYS A 44 -11.42 4.63 1.09
N PRO A 45 -11.40 4.67 -0.26
CA PRO A 45 -10.19 4.43 -1.05
C PRO A 45 -9.03 5.38 -0.74
N THR A 46 -9.33 6.59 -0.25
CA THR A 46 -8.34 7.61 0.13
C THR A 46 -7.46 7.21 1.31
N LEU A 47 -7.81 6.14 2.03
CA LEU A 47 -6.97 5.56 3.07
C LEU A 47 -5.81 4.75 2.49
N LEU A 48 -5.80 4.42 1.20
CA LEU A 48 -4.65 3.73 0.60
C LEU A 48 -3.46 4.69 0.54
N LYS A 49 -2.35 4.30 1.18
CA LYS A 49 -1.07 5.00 1.12
C LYS A 49 -0.61 5.04 -0.32
N THR A 50 -0.52 6.23 -0.89
CA THR A 50 -0.15 6.48 -2.29
C THR A 50 0.76 7.72 -2.36
N PRO A 51 1.64 7.84 -3.39
CA PRO A 51 1.84 6.90 -4.50
C PRO A 51 2.79 5.75 -4.14
N PHE A 52 2.63 4.62 -4.82
CA PHE A 52 3.61 3.53 -4.86
C PHE A 52 3.70 2.96 -6.27
N ILE A 53 4.84 2.35 -6.59
CA ILE A 53 5.10 1.67 -7.85
C ILE A 53 5.21 0.18 -7.59
N LEU A 54 4.56 -0.62 -8.45
CA LEU A 54 4.69 -2.07 -8.48
C LEU A 54 5.38 -2.47 -9.79
N SER A 55 6.56 -3.08 -9.69
CA SER A 55 7.26 -3.70 -10.82
C SER A 55 7.88 -5.02 -10.36
N LYS A 56 8.11 -5.94 -11.31
CA LYS A 56 8.78 -7.22 -11.05
C LYS A 56 10.19 -7.03 -10.52
N GLU A 57 10.86 -5.97 -10.96
CA GLU A 57 12.26 -5.69 -10.61
C GLU A 57 12.35 -4.95 -9.28
N ARG A 58 11.47 -3.96 -9.09
CA ARG A 58 11.47 -3.13 -7.89
C ARG A 58 10.11 -2.50 -7.64
N SER A 59 9.62 -2.61 -6.41
CA SER A 59 8.43 -1.91 -5.96
C SER A 59 8.78 -1.05 -4.75
N PHE A 60 8.19 0.14 -4.66
CA PHE A 60 8.50 1.10 -3.60
C PHE A 60 7.41 2.16 -3.44
N PHE A 61 7.35 2.76 -2.24
CA PHE A 61 6.59 3.98 -2.00
C PHE A 61 7.31 5.20 -2.57
N VAL A 62 6.55 6.08 -3.22
CA VAL A 62 7.08 7.29 -3.83
C VAL A 62 7.00 8.44 -2.82
N ASP A 63 8.02 8.53 -1.96
CA ASP A 63 8.10 9.59 -0.95
C ASP A 63 8.55 10.94 -1.55
N SER A 64 9.24 10.91 -2.69
CA SER A 64 9.67 12.10 -3.43
C SER A 64 9.67 11.82 -4.93
N PRO A 65 9.34 12.81 -5.78
CA PRO A 65 9.49 12.68 -7.24
C PRO A 65 10.92 12.29 -7.66
N LEU A 66 11.93 12.61 -6.86
CA LEU A 66 13.33 12.24 -7.13
C LEU A 66 13.55 10.72 -7.08
N ASN A 67 12.74 9.97 -6.33
CA ASN A 67 12.82 8.52 -6.30
C ASN A 67 12.56 7.95 -7.69
N LEU A 68 11.66 8.54 -8.46
CA LEU A 68 11.35 8.12 -9.84
C LEU A 68 12.51 8.34 -10.81
N ILE A 69 13.37 9.33 -10.54
CA ILE A 69 14.50 9.69 -11.43
C ILE A 69 15.73 8.83 -11.11
N LYS A 70 15.88 8.41 -9.85
CA LYS A 70 17.00 7.56 -9.41
C LYS A 70 16.85 6.12 -9.88
N GLU A 71 15.61 5.64 -9.98
CA GLU A 71 15.32 4.36 -10.60
C GLU A 71 15.42 4.54 -12.12
N GLN A 72 16.51 4.04 -12.72
CA GLN A 72 16.61 3.92 -14.17
C GLN A 72 15.62 2.84 -14.61
N PHE A 73 14.42 3.24 -15.02
CA PHE A 73 13.42 2.37 -15.66
C PHE A 73 13.88 1.90 -17.04
#